data_AF-A0A6I0EY41-F1
#
_entry.id   AF-A0A6I0EY41-F1
#
_cell.length_a   1.000
_cell.length_b   1.000
_cell.length_c   1.000
_cell.angle_alpha   90.00
_cell.angle_beta   90.00
_cell.angle_gamma   90.00
#
_symmetry.space_group_name_H-M   'P 1'
#
loop_
_entity.id
_entity.type
_entity.pdbx_description
1 polymer ?
#
loop_
_entity_poly.entity_id
_entity_poly.type
_entity_poly.pdbx_seq_one_letter_code
_entity_poly.pdbx_strand_id
1 'polypeptide(L)'
;MILFTARSALRKAVEEGHVTVNIANTVHKPRKENNNENTDMAYMSPTEMATFLAIAKEDRLCIAFQLLLGTGLRVGELLALRWDDVGYTGAYGH
;
A
#
# COMPACT_ATOMS: atom_id res chain seq x y z
N MET A 1 10.96 11.74 -3.43
CA MET A 1 11.78 10.96 -2.49
C MET A 1 12.78 11.85 -1.75
N ILE A 2 13.62 12.62 -2.48
CA ILE A 2 14.66 13.50 -1.91
C ILE A 2 14.15 14.44 -0.80
N LEU A 3 13.05 15.17 -1.02
CA LEU A 3 12.51 16.11 -0.04
C LEU A 3 12.05 15.43 1.28
N PHE A 4 11.53 14.20 1.20
CA PHE A 4 11.08 13.48 2.39
C PHE A 4 12.27 13.07 3.26
N THR A 5 13.32 12.52 2.64
CA THR A 5 14.56 12.15 3.33
C THR A 5 15.24 13.38 3.94
N ALA A 6 15.34 14.48 3.18
CA ALA A 6 15.94 15.72 3.67
C ALA A 6 15.18 16.30 4.88
N ARG A 7 13.84 16.30 4.86
CA ARG A 7 13.02 16.72 6.00
C ARG A 7 13.25 15.84 7.23
N SER A 8 13.29 14.52 7.04
CA SER A 8 13.50 13.59 8.16
C SER A 8 14.89 13.74 8.76
N ALA A 9 15.93 13.86 7.94
CA ALA A 9 17.30 14.06 8.38
C ALA A 9 17.47 15.40 9.13
N LEU A 10 16.97 16.50 8.57
CA LEU A 10 17.06 17.81 9.21
C LEU A 10 16.20 17.91 10.47
N ARG A 11 15.09 17.19 10.56
CA ARG A 11 14.32 17.09 11.81
C ARG A 11 15.16 16.46 12.91
N LYS A 12 15.89 15.38 12.60
CA LYS A 12 16.78 14.75 13.57
C LYS A 12 17.91 15.68 14.00
N ALA A 13 18.51 16.42 13.06
CA ALA A 13 19.53 17.41 13.36
C ALA A 13 19.02 18.58 14.24
N VAL A 14 17.74 18.95 14.14
CA VAL A 14 17.12 19.92 15.06
C VAL A 14 16.95 19.32 16.46
N GLU A 15 16.45 18.09 16.57
CA GLU A 15 16.28 17.39 17.85
C GLU A 15 17.61 17.21 18.59
N GLU A 16 18.70 16.99 17.85
CA GLU A 16 20.06 16.84 18.37
C GLU A 16 20.78 18.18 18.60
N GLY A 17 20.16 19.31 18.26
CA GLY A 17 20.73 20.65 18.46
C GLY A 17 21.84 21.03 17.46
N HIS A 18 22.04 20.25 16.39
CA HIS A 18 23.01 20.55 15.34
C HIS A 18 22.59 21.71 14.44
N VAL A 19 21.28 21.91 14.27
CA VAL A 19 20.71 23.06 13.55
C VAL A 19 19.50 23.60 14.31
N THR A 20 19.26 24.91 14.24
CA THR A 20 18.15 25.56 14.95
C THR A 20 16.81 25.42 14.25
N VAL A 21 16.80 25.26 12.91
CA VAL A 21 15.57 25.20 12.11
C VAL A 21 15.72 24.20 10.97
N ASN A 22 14.65 23.45 10.69
CA ASN A 22 14.57 22.56 9.54
C ASN A 22 14.21 23.34 8.27
N ILE A 23 15.22 23.71 7.47
CA ILE A 23 15.04 24.47 6.23
C ILE A 23 14.23 23.69 5.19
N ALA A 24 14.28 22.36 5.17
CA ALA A 24 13.50 21.57 4.21
C ALA A 24 11.98 21.67 4.42
N ASN A 25 11.51 22.22 5.55
CA ASN A 25 10.09 22.51 5.73
C ASN A 25 9.58 23.65 4.84
N THR A 26 10.41 24.60 4.44
CA THR A 26 10.01 25.73 3.59
C THR A 26 9.82 25.34 2.13
N VAL A 27 10.38 24.20 1.72
CA VAL A 27 10.29 23.70 0.35
C VAL A 27 8.89 23.13 0.11
N HIS A 28 8.08 23.81 -0.69
CA HIS A 28 6.79 23.28 -1.08
C HIS A 28 7.00 22.12 -2.04
N LYS A 29 6.37 20.98 -1.75
CA LYS A 29 6.38 19.86 -2.70
C LYS A 29 5.73 20.37 -3.98
N PRO A 30 6.36 20.22 -5.16
CA PRO A 30 5.71 20.56 -6.41
C PRO A 30 4.38 19.82 -6.43
N ARG A 31 3.30 20.58 -6.52
CA ARG A 31 1.97 20.02 -6.67
C ARG A 31 2.04 19.25 -7.98
N LYS A 32 1.81 17.94 -7.95
CA LYS A 32 1.61 17.21 -9.21
C LYS A 32 0.47 17.97 -9.88
N GLU A 33 0.74 18.58 -11.03
CA GLU A 33 -0.35 18.98 -11.89
C GLU A 33 -1.11 17.69 -12.12
N ASN A 34 -2.31 17.64 -11.55
CA ASN A 34 -3.28 16.68 -12.00
C ASN A 34 -3.57 17.19 -13.41
N ASN A 35 -2.77 16.75 -14.39
CA ASN A 35 -3.20 16.78 -15.77
C ASN A 35 -4.43 15.90 -15.74
N ASN A 36 -5.58 16.53 -15.55
CA ASN A 36 -6.90 15.94 -15.62
C ASN A 36 -7.23 15.55 -17.07
N GLU A 37 -6.21 15.23 -17.86
CA GLU A 37 -6.37 14.17 -18.83
C GLU A 37 -6.80 12.98 -17.97
N ASN A 38 -8.09 12.66 -18.01
CA ASN A 38 -8.63 11.39 -17.57
C ASN A 38 -7.74 10.30 -18.18
N THR A 39 -6.64 10.00 -17.51
CA THR A 39 -6.01 8.71 -17.56
C THR A 39 -7.02 7.88 -16.84
N ASP A 40 -8.01 7.37 -17.59
CA ASP A 40 -8.91 6.32 -17.18
C ASP A 40 -8.05 5.35 -16.39
N MET A 41 -8.15 5.43 -15.06
CA MET A 41 -7.36 4.58 -14.22
C MET A 41 -7.75 3.17 -14.65
N ALA A 42 -6.81 2.45 -15.25
CA ALA A 42 -7.11 1.14 -15.82
C ALA A 42 -7.43 0.21 -14.65
N TYR A 43 -8.72 0.04 -14.38
CA TYR A 43 -9.22 -0.91 -13.40
C TYR A 43 -9.50 -2.23 -14.09
N MET A 44 -9.16 -3.32 -13.42
CA MET A 44 -9.57 -4.64 -13.89
C MET A 44 -11.09 -4.78 -13.75
N SER A 45 -11.74 -5.17 -14.84
CA SER A 45 -13.11 -5.67 -14.82
C SER A 45 -13.20 -7.00 -14.04
N PRO A 46 -14.38 -7.38 -13.56
CA PRO A 46 -14.59 -8.69 -12.92
C PRO A 46 -14.13 -9.88 -13.77
N THR A 47 -14.29 -9.79 -15.09
CA THR A 47 -13.86 -10.83 -16.03
C THR A 47 -12.34 -10.94 -16.11
N GLU A 48 -11.64 -9.80 -16.14
CA GLU A 48 -10.17 -9.78 -16.11
C GLU A 48 -9.61 -10.28 -14.79
N MET A 49 -10.25 -9.93 -13.66
CA MET A 49 -9.87 -10.47 -12.35
C MET A 49 -10.05 -11.99 -12.28
N ALA A 50 -11.17 -12.52 -12.80
CA ALA A 50 -11.41 -13.95 -12.85
C ALA A 50 -10.39 -14.68 -13.75
N THR A 51 -10.03 -14.07 -14.88
CA THR A 51 -9.03 -14.61 -15.82
C THR A 51 -7.64 -14.63 -15.19
N PHE A 52 -7.26 -13.53 -14.53
CA PHE A 52 -6.01 -13.44 -13.78
C PHE A 52 -5.93 -14.50 -12.69
N LEU A 53 -6.98 -14.66 -11.88
CA LEU A 53 -7.02 -15.68 -10.84
C LEU A 53 -6.95 -17.10 -11.42
N ALA A 54 -7.57 -17.36 -12.57
CA ALA A 54 -7.49 -18.68 -13.22
C ALA A 54 -6.06 -19.04 -13.63
N ILE A 55 -5.30 -18.08 -14.16
CA ILE A 55 -3.88 -18.26 -14.53
C ILE A 55 -3.01 -18.38 -13.27
N ALA A 56 -3.27 -17.54 -12.27
CA ALA A 56 -2.49 -17.51 -11.03
C ALA A 56 -2.68 -18.75 -10.14
N LYS A 57 -3.62 -19.65 -10.46
CA LYS A 57 -3.87 -20.89 -9.69
C LYS A 57 -2.64 -21.77 -9.52
N GLU A 58 -1.74 -21.79 -10.50
CA GLU A 58 -0.51 -22.59 -10.45
C GLU A 58 0.64 -21.87 -9.74
N ASP A 59 0.48 -20.57 -9.44
CA ASP A 59 1.49 -19.79 -8.72
C ASP A 59 1.38 -20.02 -7.21
N ARG A 60 2.53 -20.10 -6.53
CA ARG A 60 2.61 -20.18 -5.06
C ARG A 60 1.89 -19.01 -4.37
N LEU A 61 1.73 -17.88 -5.04
CA LEU A 61 1.06 -16.67 -4.55
C LEU A 61 -0.44 -16.64 -4.87
N CYS A 62 -1.05 -17.70 -5.41
CA CYS A 62 -2.47 -17.77 -5.73
C CYS A 62 -3.35 -17.26 -4.57
N ILE A 63 -3.11 -17.77 -3.35
CA ILE A 63 -3.89 -17.38 -2.15
C ILE A 63 -3.71 -15.90 -1.82
N ALA A 64 -2.50 -15.37 -1.98
CA ALA A 64 -2.22 -13.95 -1.76
C ALA A 64 -3.02 -13.07 -2.73
N PHE A 65 -3.06 -13.44 -4.01
CA PHE A 65 -3.85 -12.72 -5.02
C PHE A 65 -5.35 -12.81 -4.76
N GLN A 66 -5.84 -13.98 -4.37
CA GLN A 66 -7.25 -14.17 -4.04
C GLN A 66 -7.66 -13.33 -2.82
N LEU A 67 -6.81 -13.21 -1.81
CA LEU A 67 -7.06 -12.36 -0.65
C LEU A 67 -7.05 -10.87 -1.04
N LEU A 68 -6.06 -10.41 -1.81
CA LEU A 68 -5.99 -9.02 -2.26
C LEU A 68 -7.24 -8.61 -3.05
N LEU A 69 -7.68 -9.43 -4.00
CA LEU A 69 -8.85 -9.14 -4.83
C LEU A 69 -10.17 -9.34 -4.08
N GLY A 70 -10.26 -10.33 -3.19
CA GLY A 70 -11.49 -10.66 -2.47
C GLY A 70 -11.78 -9.78 -1.25
N THR A 71 -10.75 -9.24 -0.60
CA THR A 71 -10.89 -8.47 0.65
C THR A 71 -10.50 -7.00 0.51
N GLY A 72 -9.76 -6.64 -0.54
CA GLY A 72 -9.26 -5.27 -0.74
C GLY A 72 -8.15 -4.87 0.22
N LEU A 73 -7.51 -5.83 0.90
CA LEU A 73 -6.36 -5.57 1.77
C LEU A 73 -5.23 -4.87 1.01
N ARG A 74 -4.52 -3.97 1.69
CA ARG A 74 -3.24 -3.47 1.19
C ARG A 74 -2.20 -4.58 1.29
N VAL A 75 -1.21 -4.56 0.39
CA VAL A 75 -0.10 -5.55 0.39
C VAL A 75 0.58 -5.65 1.77
N GLY A 76 0.79 -4.52 2.46
CA GLY A 76 1.36 -4.54 3.81
C GLY A 76 0.46 -5.19 4.86
N GLU A 77 -0.85 -5.07 4.73
CA GLU A 77 -1.82 -5.71 5.64
C GLU A 77 -1.84 -7.23 5.39
N LEU A 78 -1.83 -7.66 4.12
CA LEU A 78 -1.71 -9.07 3.75
C LEU A 78 -0.43 -9.72 4.32
N LEU A 79 0.70 -9.03 4.20
CA LEU A 79 1.99 -9.53 4.68
C LEU A 79 2.09 -9.54 6.22
N ALA A 80 1.25 -8.77 6.91
CA ALA A 80 1.17 -8.76 8.37
C ALA A 80 0.17 -9.78 8.93
N LEU A 81 -0.64 -10.41 8.07
CA LEU A 81 -1.69 -11.35 8.45
C LEU A 81 -1.09 -12.61 9.10
N ARG A 82 -1.64 -12.99 10.24
CA ARG A 82 -1.26 -14.20 10.99
C ARG A 82 -2.37 -15.23 10.93
N TRP A 83 -2.02 -16.48 11.18
CA TRP A 83 -3.01 -17.56 11.27
C TRP A 83 -4.04 -17.33 12.40
N ASP A 84 -3.64 -16.67 13.48
CA ASP A 84 -4.55 -16.31 14.59
C ASP A 84 -5.63 -15.30 14.17
N ASP A 85 -5.42 -14.55 13.08
CA ASP A 85 -6.39 -13.61 12.53
C ASP A 85 -7.48 -14.32 11.68
N VAL A 86 -7.26 -15.59 11.34
CA VAL A 86 -8.18 -16.40 10.53
C VAL A 86 -9.18 -17.11 11.44
N GLY A 87 -10.35 -16.49 11.60
CA GLY A 87 -11.46 -17.09 12.33
C GLY A 87 -12.16 -18.19 11.51
N TYR A 88 -12.18 -19.41 12.03
CA TYR A 88 -13.04 -20.47 11.51
C TYR A 88 -14.43 -20.42 12.17
N THR A 89 -15.32 -19.55 11.70
CA THR A 89 -16.76 -19.67 12.03
C THR A 89 -17.43 -20.63 11.06
N GLY A 90 -17.09 -21.92 11.18
CA GLY A 90 -17.82 -23.02 10.58
C GLY A 90 -18.48 -23.83 11.69
N ALA A 91 -19.81 -23.79 11.76
CA ALA A 91 -20.72 -24.56 12.60
C ALA A 91 -20.13 -25.73 13.40
N TYR A 92 -19.84 -25.50 14.69
CA TYR A 92 -19.87 -26.52 15.73
C TYR A 92 -20.56 -25.94 16.98
N GLY A 93 -21.77 -26.43 17.24
CA GLY A 93 -22.38 -26.50 18.57
C GLY A 93 -23.06 -25.25 19.14
N HIS A 94 -24.29 -24.97 18.67
CA HIS A 94 -25.50 -25.06 19.52
C HIS A 94 -26.76 -25.16 18.66
#